data_AF-A0A401FIR8-F1
#
_entry.id   AF-A0A401FIR8-F1
#
_cell.length_a   1.000
_cell.length_b   1.000
_cell.length_c   1.000
_cell.angle_alpha   90.00
_cell.angle_beta   90.00
_cell.angle_gamma   90.00
#
_symmetry.space_group_name_H-M   'P 1'
#
loop_
_entity.id
_entity.type
_entity.pdbx_description
1 polymer ?
#
loop_
_entity_poly.entity_id
_entity_poly.type
_entity_poly.pdbx_seq_one_letter_code
_entity_poly.pdbx_strand_id
1 'polypeptide(L)'
;MPQTNDLVQKYEAILTVNRNQSEIMDINHNAGIKPVTISAEAYEIVKQAVDVSNWHAGFNVAIGPLVKLWKIGFDGANVPAKRSIDNALHQTNSDNVVLDDDLRTVF
;
A
#
# COMPACT_ATOMS: atom_id res chain seq x y z
N MET A 1 -28.00 5.98 5.61
CA MET A 1 -27.56 6.05 4.20
C MET A 1 -26.60 7.21 3.93
N PRO A 2 -26.87 8.49 4.29
CA PRO A 2 -25.93 9.60 4.01
C PRO A 2 -24.58 9.42 4.71
N GLN A 3 -24.61 9.14 6.02
CA GLN A 3 -23.40 8.90 6.83
C GLN A 3 -22.53 7.74 6.33
N THR A 4 -23.13 6.70 5.75
CA THR A 4 -22.41 5.54 5.20
C THR A 4 -21.61 5.96 3.96
N ASN A 5 -22.20 6.78 3.09
CA ASN A 5 -21.51 7.26 1.89
C ASN A 5 -20.36 8.21 2.24
N ASP A 6 -20.55 9.05 3.27
CA ASP A 6 -19.51 9.97 3.74
C ASP A 6 -18.29 9.20 4.27
N LEU A 7 -18.50 8.11 5.02
CA LEU A 7 -17.41 7.24 5.49
C LEU A 7 -16.68 6.56 4.33
N VAL A 8 -17.41 6.06 3.33
CA VAL A 8 -16.80 5.46 2.13
C VAL A 8 -15.93 6.49 1.42
N GLN A 9 -16.41 7.71 1.22
CA GLN A 9 -15.63 8.78 0.58
C GLN A 9 -14.41 9.19 1.40
N LYS A 10 -14.53 9.27 2.73
CA LYS A 10 -13.40 9.53 3.63
C LYS A 10 -12.31 8.47 3.45
N TYR A 11 -12.67 7.19 3.55
CA TYR A 11 -11.68 6.11 3.46
C TYR A 11 -11.11 5.95 2.04
N GLU A 12 -11.91 6.20 1.00
CA GLU A 12 -11.42 6.26 -0.39
C GLU A 12 -10.33 7.35 -0.53
N ALA A 13 -10.52 8.53 0.05
CA ALA A 13 -9.54 9.62 -0.03
C ALA A 13 -8.22 9.30 0.71
N ILE A 14 -8.29 8.52 1.79
CA ILE A 14 -7.13 8.16 2.62
C ILE A 14 -6.39 6.95 2.04
N LEU A 15 -7.12 5.93 1.59
CA LEU A 15 -6.57 4.59 1.31
C LEU A 15 -6.32 4.33 -0.18
N THR A 16 -6.83 5.16 -1.09
CA THR A 16 -6.72 4.89 -2.52
C THR A 16 -5.25 4.85 -2.97
N VAL A 17 -4.92 3.86 -3.81
CA VAL A 17 -3.62 3.74 -4.48
C VAL A 17 -3.68 4.06 -5.98
N ASN A 18 -4.87 4.46 -6.46
CA ASN A 18 -5.19 4.68 -7.87
C ASN A 18 -5.28 6.18 -8.22
N ARG A 19 -4.97 7.06 -7.27
CA ARG A 19 -4.86 8.51 -7.45
C ARG A 19 -3.46 8.94 -7.05
N ASN A 20 -3.04 10.13 -7.46
CA ASN A 20 -1.71 10.63 -7.09
C ASN A 20 -1.60 11.10 -5.63
N GLN A 21 -2.72 11.29 -4.93
CA GLN A 21 -2.75 11.88 -3.60
C GLN A 21 -3.64 11.04 -2.69
N SER A 22 -3.05 10.54 -1.62
CA SER A 22 -3.65 9.85 -0.47
C SER A 22 -2.53 9.59 0.54
N GLU A 23 -2.87 9.25 1.78
CA GLU A 23 -1.85 8.92 2.79
C GLU A 23 -1.05 7.67 2.40
N ILE A 24 -1.69 6.68 1.77
CA ILE A 24 -1.01 5.48 1.26
C ILE A 24 -0.08 5.83 0.09
N MET A 25 -0.46 6.80 -0.75
CA MET A 25 0.41 7.26 -1.83
C MET A 25 1.57 8.12 -1.34
N ASP A 26 1.39 8.88 -0.26
CA ASP A 26 2.49 9.61 0.37
C ASP A 26 3.55 8.64 0.91
N ILE A 27 3.14 7.52 1.51
CA ILE A 27 4.06 6.42 1.88
C ILE A 27 4.76 5.88 0.63
N ASN A 28 4.00 5.49 -0.40
CA ASN A 28 4.56 4.91 -1.63
C ASN A 28 5.55 5.84 -2.33
N HIS A 29 5.31 7.15 -2.34
CA HIS A 29 6.21 8.14 -2.92
C HIS A 29 7.50 8.35 -2.12
N ASN A 30 7.49 8.01 -0.83
CA ASN A 30 8.65 8.13 0.07
C ASN A 30 9.26 6.78 0.45
N ALA A 31 8.82 5.68 -0.16
CA ALA A 31 9.35 4.34 0.11
C ALA A 31 10.87 4.31 -0.08
N GLY A 32 11.59 3.92 0.98
CA GLY A 32 13.06 3.91 1.00
C GLY A 32 13.75 5.29 1.06
N ILE A 33 12.98 6.38 1.22
CA ILE A 33 13.51 7.76 1.30
C ILE A 33 13.41 8.29 2.73
N LYS A 34 12.21 8.33 3.32
CA LYS A 34 11.99 8.86 4.67
C LYS A 34 10.66 8.35 5.27
N PRO A 35 10.55 8.25 6.60
CA PRO A 35 9.30 7.88 7.25
C PRO A 35 8.22 8.93 6.98
N VAL A 36 6.98 8.47 6.85
CA VAL A 36 5.81 9.33 6.60
C VAL A 36 4.83 9.19 7.74
N THR A 37 4.53 10.30 8.42
CA THR A 37 3.47 10.36 9.43
C THR A 37 2.11 10.34 8.75
N ILE A 38 1.21 9.50 9.25
CA ILE A 38 -0.16 9.36 8.74
C ILE A 38 -1.19 9.49 9.86
N SER A 39 -2.47 9.57 9.50
CA SER A 39 -3.58 9.58 10.43
C SER A 39 -3.62 8.31 11.28
N ALA A 40 -4.20 8.40 12.48
CA ALA A 40 -4.33 7.24 13.36
C ALA A 40 -5.16 6.13 12.70
N GLU A 41 -6.23 6.48 12.01
CA GLU A 41 -7.07 5.50 11.32
C GLU A 41 -6.33 4.78 10.18
N ALA A 42 -5.56 5.50 9.37
CA ALA A 42 -4.74 4.88 8.33
C ALA A 42 -3.63 4.00 8.93
N TYR A 43 -3.00 4.46 10.01
CA TYR A 43 -1.91 3.75 10.67
C TYR A 43 -2.35 2.38 11.19
N GLU A 44 -3.48 2.31 11.89
CA GLU A 44 -4.01 1.04 12.40
C GLU A 44 -4.30 0.04 11.27
N ILE A 45 -4.85 0.51 10.14
CA ILE A 45 -5.12 -0.33 8.96
C ILE A 45 -3.81 -0.84 8.35
N VAL A 46 -2.83 0.04 8.16
CA VAL A 46 -1.52 -0.34 7.60
C VAL A 46 -0.80 -1.31 8.53
N LYS A 47 -0.78 -1.03 9.84
CA LYS A 47 -0.18 -1.89 10.87
C LYS A 47 -0.78 -3.28 10.82
N GLN A 48 -2.11 -3.40 10.83
CA GLN A 48 -2.78 -4.69 10.72
C GLN A 48 -2.44 -5.41 9.40
N ALA A 49 -2.37 -4.70 8.28
CA ALA A 49 -2.01 -5.28 7.00
C ALA A 49 -0.54 -5.79 6.98
N VAL A 50 0.39 -5.06 7.59
CA VAL A 50 1.78 -5.50 7.76
C VAL A 50 1.84 -6.74 8.65
N ASP A 51 1.18 -6.71 9.80
CA ASP A 51 1.14 -7.84 10.74
C ASP A 51 0.63 -9.13 10.06
N VAL A 52 -0.47 -9.03 9.31
CA VAL A 52 -1.02 -10.17 8.55
C VAL A 52 -0.09 -10.61 7.43
N SER A 53 0.62 -9.69 6.77
CA SER A 53 1.61 -10.03 5.73
C SER A 53 2.76 -10.85 6.30
N ASN A 54 3.17 -10.53 7.54
CA ASN A 54 4.27 -11.20 8.24
C ASN A 54 3.88 -12.59 8.77
N TRP A 55 2.62 -13.01 8.63
CA TRP A 55 2.23 -14.41 8.80
C TRP A 55 2.68 -15.28 7.62
N HIS A 56 3.09 -14.66 6.51
CA HIS A 56 3.52 -15.32 5.27
C HIS A 56 2.49 -16.34 4.73
N ALA A 57 1.20 -16.07 4.95
CA ALA A 57 0.09 -16.95 4.59
C ALA A 57 -0.58 -16.57 3.25
N GLY A 58 0.09 -15.80 2.40
CA GLY A 58 -0.34 -15.44 1.05
C GLY A 58 -0.90 -14.03 0.89
N PHE A 59 -1.26 -13.33 1.97
CA PHE A 59 -1.52 -11.89 1.94
C PHE A 59 -0.19 -11.12 1.92
N ASN A 60 -0.11 -10.04 1.13
CA ASN A 60 1.06 -9.16 1.10
C ASN A 60 0.63 -7.71 0.81
N VAL A 61 0.75 -6.84 1.82
CA VAL A 61 0.43 -5.41 1.72
C VAL A 61 1.32 -4.66 0.74
N ALA A 62 2.56 -5.11 0.54
CA ALA A 62 3.56 -4.50 -0.34
C ALA A 62 3.50 -5.03 -1.79
N ILE A 63 2.43 -5.74 -2.19
CA ILE A 63 2.30 -6.35 -3.54
C ILE A 63 2.12 -5.33 -4.68
N GLY A 64 1.92 -4.05 -4.34
CA GLY A 64 1.62 -2.96 -5.27
C GLY A 64 2.46 -2.90 -6.56
N PRO A 65 3.81 -3.03 -6.51
CA PRO A 65 4.66 -3.05 -7.70
C PRO A 65 4.26 -4.11 -8.73
N LEU A 66 3.91 -5.32 -8.28
CA LEU A 66 3.47 -6.40 -9.16
C LEU A 66 2.08 -6.13 -9.75
N VAL A 67 1.13 -5.68 -8.92
CA VAL A 67 -0.23 -5.35 -9.38
C VAL A 67 -0.18 -4.26 -10.46
N LYS A 68 0.61 -3.20 -10.24
CA LYS A 68 0.80 -2.11 -11.21
C LYS A 68 1.43 -2.60 -12.51
N LEU A 69 2.40 -3.51 -12.44
CA LEU A 69 3.07 -4.06 -13.62
C LEU A 69 2.09 -4.84 -14.51
N TRP A 70 1.22 -5.64 -13.92
CA TRP A 70 0.21 -6.43 -14.64
C TRP A 70 -1.00 -5.61 -15.12
N LYS A 71 -1.23 -4.42 -14.55
CA LYS A 71 -2.41 -3.57 -14.81
C LYS A 71 -3.74 -4.30 -14.63
N ILE A 72 -3.83 -5.18 -13.62
CA ILE A 72 -5.04 -5.98 -13.36
C ILE A 72 -6.22 -5.04 -13.08
N GLY A 73 -7.32 -5.21 -13.80
CA GLY A 73 -8.51 -4.36 -13.65
C GLY A 73 -8.45 -3.02 -14.36
N PHE A 74 -7.43 -2.78 -15.19
CA PHE A 74 -7.27 -1.56 -15.99
C PHE A 74 -7.00 -1.89 -17.47
N ASP A 75 -7.17 -0.89 -18.33
CA ASP A 75 -6.82 -1.01 -19.75
C ASP A 75 -5.33 -1.36 -19.95
N GLY A 76 -5.08 -2.31 -20.85
CA GLY A 76 -3.73 -2.78 -21.16
C GLY A 76 -3.18 -3.82 -20.18
N ALA A 77 -4.07 -4.53 -19.47
CA ALA A 77 -3.73 -5.76 -18.76
C ALA A 77 -2.88 -6.69 -19.65
N ASN A 78 -1.78 -7.18 -19.11
CA ASN A 78 -0.80 -7.95 -19.87
C ASN A 78 -0.13 -9.02 -19.00
N VAL A 79 0.63 -9.89 -19.66
CA VAL A 79 1.62 -10.74 -18.99
C VAL A 79 2.97 -10.03 -19.09
N PRO A 80 3.55 -9.52 -17.99
CA PRO A 80 4.81 -8.80 -18.04
C PRO A 80 5.99 -9.73 -18.36
N ALA A 81 7.08 -9.15 -18.88
CA ALA A 81 8.31 -9.88 -19.08
C ALA A 81 8.90 -10.36 -17.74
N LYS A 82 9.49 -11.56 -17.73
CA LYS A 82 10.08 -12.16 -16.51
C LYS A 82 11.02 -11.22 -15.77
N ARG A 83 11.92 -10.54 -16.49
CA ARG A 83 12.85 -9.58 -15.89
C ARG A 83 12.15 -8.45 -15.13
N SER A 84 11.01 -7.96 -15.64
CA SER A 84 10.23 -6.92 -14.97
C SER A 84 9.53 -7.45 -13.72
N ILE A 85 9.07 -8.71 -13.76
CA ILE A 85 8.49 -9.40 -12.61
C ILE A 85 9.54 -9.57 -11.51
N ASP A 86 10.73 -10.07 -11.85
CA ASP A 86 11.84 -10.28 -10.92
C ASP A 86 12.22 -8.95 -10.22
N ASN A 87 12.32 -7.85 -10.99
CA ASN A 87 12.58 -6.51 -10.43
C ASN A 87 11.47 -6.01 -9.50
N ALA A 88 10.21 -6.30 -9.80
CA ALA A 88 9.08 -5.89 -8.97
C ALA A 88 9.04 -6.69 -7.66
N LEU A 89 9.33 -7.99 -7.70
CA LEU A 89 9.39 -8.88 -6.52
C LEU A 89 10.38 -8.39 -5.46
N HIS A 90 11.50 -7.78 -5.85
CA HIS A 90 12.46 -7.22 -4.90
C HIS A 90 11.88 -6.08 -4.04
N GLN A 91 10.77 -5.47 -4.46
CA GLN A 91 10.11 -4.36 -3.77
C GLN A 91 8.85 -4.80 -3.01
N THR A 92 8.57 -6.11 -2.91
CA THR A 92 7.34 -6.62 -2.25
C THR A 92 7.59 -7.28 -0.91
N ASN A 93 8.77 -7.13 -0.30
CA ASN A 93 9.03 -7.72 1.01
C ASN A 93 8.37 -6.88 2.11
N SER A 94 7.34 -7.40 2.77
CA SER A 94 6.65 -6.70 3.86
C SER A 94 7.51 -6.52 5.10
N ASP A 95 8.51 -7.39 5.31
CA ASP A 95 9.43 -7.30 6.45
C ASP A 95 10.30 -6.04 6.40
N ASN A 96 10.38 -5.39 5.22
CA ASN A 96 11.10 -4.13 5.06
C ASN A 96 10.28 -2.92 5.51
N VAL A 97 8.97 -3.07 5.77
CA VAL A 97 8.11 -1.98 6.23
C VAL A 97 8.38 -1.72 7.70
N VAL A 98 8.78 -0.50 8.04
CA VAL A 98 9.06 -0.11 9.43
C VAL A 98 7.93 0.76 9.96
N LEU A 99 7.39 0.36 11.10
CA LEU A 99 6.30 1.03 11.79
C LEU A 99 6.81 1.66 13.09
N ASP A 100 6.44 2.91 13.36
CA ASP A 100 6.70 3.61 14.61
C ASP A 100 5.36 4.00 15.25
N ASP A 101 5.01 3.35 16.35
CA ASP A 101 3.73 3.53 17.04
C ASP A 101 3.60 4.90 17.72
N ASP A 102 4.71 5.46 18.19
CA ASP A 102 4.72 6.74 18.91
C ASP A 102 4.53 7.90 17.94
N LEU A 103 5.22 7.85 16.80
CA LEU A 103 5.18 8.87 15.76
C LEU A 103 4.10 8.62 14.70
N ARG A 104 3.50 7.42 14.68
CA ARG A 104 2.59 6.92 13.63
C ARG A 104 3.18 7.10 12.25
N THR A 105 4.42 6.64 12.08
CA THR A 105 5.12 6.71 10.80
C THR A 105 5.28 5.35 10.15
N VAL A 106 5.27 5.35 8.82
CA VAL A 106 5.57 4.18 7.98
C VAL A 106 6.77 4.52 7.09
N PHE A 107 7.74 3.62 6.99
CA PHE A 107 8.91 3.71 6.11
C PHE A 107 9.01 2.49 5.18
#